data_AF-A0A939FPW2-F1
#
_entry.id   AF-A0A939FPW2-F1
#
_cell.length_a   1.000
_cell.length_b   1.000
_cell.length_c   1.000
_cell.angle_alpha   90.00
_cell.angle_beta   90.00
_cell.angle_gamma   90.00
#
_symmetry.space_group_name_H-M   'P 1'
#
loop_
_entity.id
_entity.type
_entity.pdbx_description
1 polymer ?
#
loop_
_entity_poly.entity_id
_entity_poly.type
_entity_poly.pdbx_seq_one_letter_code
_entity_poly.pdbx_strand_id
1 'polypeptide(L)'
;MRLTAITLTATGPGARQVLDAAQVSAVLWVAAVAEDRLEHVSIRCAPGHVHLGIFTLARSEATAAAAALGICRRALAMSPLLREWSVGAVRAA
;
A
#
# COMPACT_ATOMS: atom_id res chain seq x y z
N MET A 1 -14.66 9.94 -2.49
CA MET A 1 -13.46 9.16 -2.14
C MET A 1 -13.65 7.74 -2.64
N ARG A 2 -12.64 7.13 -3.26
CA ARG A 2 -12.70 5.76 -3.79
C ARG A 2 -11.68 4.89 -3.07
N LEU A 3 -12.03 3.62 -2.85
CA LEU A 3 -11.19 2.65 -2.16
C LEU A 3 -10.51 1.75 -3.19
N THR A 4 -9.21 1.52 -3.00
CA THR A 4 -8.52 0.38 -3.62
C THR A 4 -7.94 -0.49 -2.52
N ALA A 5 -8.35 -1.76 -2.52
CA ALA A 5 -7.78 -2.78 -1.65
C ALA A 5 -6.55 -3.40 -2.30
N ILE A 6 -5.42 -3.39 -1.60
CA ILE A 6 -4.16 -3.99 -2.06
C ILE A 6 -3.65 -4.93 -0.98
N THR A 7 -3.17 -6.11 -1.39
CA THR A 7 -2.42 -7.00 -0.52
C THR A 7 -0.94 -6.94 -0.89
N LEU A 8 -0.09 -6.59 0.07
CA LEU A 8 1.35 -6.83 -0.04
C LEU A 8 1.65 -8.24 0.46
N THR A 9 2.56 -8.93 -0.23
CA THR A 9 3.00 -10.29 0.10
C THR A 9 4.50 -10.31 0.35
N ALA A 10 4.92 -11.00 1.40
CA ALA A 10 6.32 -11.30 1.65
C ALA A 10 6.90 -12.14 0.50
N THR A 11 8.07 -11.76 0.00
CA THR A 11 8.80 -12.48 -1.06
C THR A 11 9.97 -13.30 -0.54
N GLY A 12 10.41 -13.06 0.69
CA GLY A 12 11.50 -13.77 1.37
C GLY A 12 11.11 -14.29 2.75
N PRO A 13 11.88 -15.24 3.32
CA PRO A 13 11.63 -15.77 4.66
C PRO A 13 11.82 -14.71 5.76
N GLY A 14 12.56 -13.63 5.51
CA GLY A 14 12.74 -12.50 6.45
C GLY A 14 11.47 -11.67 6.63
N ALA A 15 10.62 -11.56 5.61
CA ALA A 15 9.35 -10.84 5.64
C ALA A 15 8.17 -11.60 6.30
N ARG A 16 8.44 -12.70 7.03
CA ARG A 16 7.39 -13.40 7.83
C ARG A 16 7.10 -12.74 9.17
N GLN A 17 7.92 -11.77 9.60
CA GLN A 17 7.61 -10.98 10.79
C GLN A 17 6.41 -10.07 10.53
N VAL A 18 5.58 -9.88 11.56
CA VAL A 18 4.45 -8.96 11.50
C VAL A 18 5.01 -7.53 11.47
N LEU A 19 4.71 -6.79 10.40
CA LEU A 19 5.04 -5.37 10.32
C LEU A 19 4.15 -4.55 11.27
N ASP A 20 4.67 -3.43 11.75
CA ASP A 20 3.89 -2.42 12.47
C ASP A 20 3.06 -1.60 11.47
N ALA A 21 1.74 -1.61 11.64
CA ALA A 21 0.80 -0.87 10.81
C ALA A 21 1.06 0.64 10.82
N ALA A 22 1.52 1.22 11.93
CA ALA A 22 1.84 2.64 12.02
C ALA A 22 3.07 2.99 11.16
N GLN A 23 4.09 2.13 11.17
CA GLN A 23 5.28 2.31 10.33
C GLN A 23 4.94 2.15 8.84
N VAL A 24 4.11 1.16 8.49
CA VAL A 24 3.65 1.00 7.10
C VAL A 24 2.82 2.20 6.65
N SER A 25 1.94 2.73 7.52
CA SER A 25 1.18 3.95 7.24
C SER A 25 2.10 5.14 6.95
N ALA A 26 3.09 5.38 7.81
CA ALA A 26 4.05 6.46 7.64
C ALA A 26 4.80 6.33 6.30
N VAL A 27 5.25 5.13 5.94
CA VAL A 27 5.93 4.87 4.66
C VAL A 27 5.01 5.15 3.47
N LEU A 28 3.74 4.74 3.52
CA LEU A 28 2.78 5.00 2.45
C LEU A 28 2.48 6.50 2.29
N TRP A 29 2.35 7.24 3.39
CA TRP A 29 2.18 8.69 3.36
C TRP A 29 3.41 9.41 2.80
N VAL A 30 4.61 8.99 3.16
CA VAL A 30 5.86 9.54 2.59
C VAL A 30 6.00 9.23 1.10
N ALA A 31 5.54 8.05 0.65
CA ALA A 31 5.60 7.65 -0.75
C ALA A 31 4.53 8.31 -1.63
N ALA A 32 3.47 8.86 -1.03
CA ALA A 32 2.41 9.55 -1.75
C ALA A 32 2.87 10.93 -2.24
N VAL A 33 2.42 11.31 -3.43
CA VAL A 33 2.59 12.64 -4.01
C VAL A 33 1.23 13.33 -4.10
N ALA A 34 1.23 14.66 -4.24
CA ALA A 34 0.01 15.47 -4.24
C ALA A 34 -1.00 15.03 -5.33
N GLU A 35 -0.50 14.54 -6.46
CA GLU A 35 -1.27 14.06 -7.59
C GLU A 35 -2.03 12.77 -7.28
N ASP A 36 -1.56 11.94 -6.34
CA ASP A 36 -2.26 10.72 -5.94
C ASP A 36 -3.55 11.02 -5.17
N ARG A 37 -3.67 12.24 -4.61
CA ARG A 37 -4.82 12.69 -3.81
C ARG A 37 -5.19 11.69 -2.70
N LEU A 38 -4.18 11.22 -1.98
CA LEU A 38 -4.34 10.30 -0.85
C LEU A 38 -4.99 11.02 0.33
N GLU A 39 -6.09 10.47 0.83
CA GLU A 39 -6.83 11.03 1.97
C GLU A 39 -6.72 10.14 3.22
N HIS A 40 -6.71 8.83 3.01
CA HIS A 40 -6.71 7.87 4.11
C HIS A 40 -6.06 6.54 3.73
N VAL A 41 -5.45 5.90 4.73
CA VAL A 41 -4.96 4.52 4.63
C VAL A 41 -5.49 3.72 5.81
N SER A 42 -6.06 2.55 5.51
CA SER A 42 -6.40 1.52 6.49
C SER A 42 -5.44 0.35 6.30
N ILE A 43 -4.90 -0.18 7.40
CA ILE A 43 -3.82 -1.17 7.34
C ILE A 43 -4.11 -2.28 8.34
N ARG A 44 -4.01 -3.52 7.87
CA ARG A 44 -4.00 -4.72 8.71
C ARG A 44 -2.79 -5.57 8.35
N CYS A 45 -1.87 -5.70 9.30
CA CYS A 45 -0.68 -6.53 9.17
C CYS A 45 -0.94 -7.94 9.71
N ALA A 46 -0.48 -8.94 8.97
CA ALA A 46 -0.47 -10.34 9.35
C ALA A 46 0.88 -10.96 8.92
N PRO A 47 1.29 -12.11 9.48
CA PRO A 47 2.49 -12.78 9.02
C PRO A 47 2.45 -13.03 7.51
N GLY A 48 3.42 -12.50 6.77
CA GLY A 48 3.55 -12.64 5.32
C GLY A 48 2.57 -11.83 4.46
N HIS A 49 1.62 -11.12 5.07
CA HIS A 49 0.59 -10.36 4.35
C HIS A 49 0.33 -9.00 5.00
N VAL A 50 0.22 -7.95 4.19
CA VAL A 50 -0.33 -6.66 4.63
C VAL A 50 -1.52 -6.32 3.76
N HIS A 51 -2.68 -6.15 4.38
CA HIS A 51 -3.88 -5.69 3.70
C HIS A 51 -4.00 -4.18 3.85
N LEU A 52 -4.09 -3.50 2.72
CA LEU A 52 -4.16 -2.06 2.59
C LEU A 52 -5.52 -1.68 2.02
N GLY A 53 -6.20 -0.73 2.67
CA GLY A 53 -7.25 0.06 2.06
C GLY A 53 -6.70 1.45 1.77
N ILE A 54 -6.51 1.79 0.50
CA ILE A 54 -6.01 3.09 0.06
C ILE A 54 -7.19 3.91 -0.46
N PHE A 55 -7.41 5.08 0.14
CA PHE A 55 -8.53 5.94 -0.19
C PHE A 55 -8.04 7.22 -0.87
N THR A 56 -8.49 7.45 -2.11
CA THR A 56 -8.09 8.61 -2.91
C THR A 56 -9.27 9.44 -3.40
N LEU A 57 -9.06 10.73 -3.67
CA LEU A 57 -10.02 11.58 -4.40
C LEU A 57 -9.91 11.39 -5.92
N ALA A 58 -10.06 10.14 -6.36
CA ALA A 58 -10.05 9.77 -7.77
C ALA A 58 -11.46 9.86 -8.40
N ARG A 59 -11.53 10.23 -9.69
CA ARG A 59 -12.80 10.36 -10.41
C ARG A 59 -13.38 9.02 -10.86
N SER A 60 -12.51 8.03 -11.13
CA SER A 60 -12.89 6.66 -11.50
C SER A 60 -12.12 5.61 -10.70
N GLU A 61 -12.66 4.39 -10.65
CA GLU A 61 -12.00 3.21 -10.05
C GLU A 61 -10.63 2.94 -10.69
N ALA A 62 -10.52 3.04 -12.01
CA ALA A 62 -9.25 2.85 -12.71
C ALA A 62 -8.19 3.88 -12.27
N THR A 63 -8.57 5.16 -12.13
CA THR A 63 -7.65 6.19 -11.62
C THR A 63 -7.30 5.98 -10.15
N ALA A 64 -8.23 5.49 -9.34
CA ALA A 64 -7.98 5.17 -7.93
C ALA A 64 -6.96 4.02 -7.81
N ALA A 65 -7.16 2.95 -8.58
CA ALA A 65 -6.28 1.79 -8.59
C ALA A 65 -4.88 2.15 -9.09
N ALA A 66 -4.78 2.96 -10.15
CA ALA A 66 -3.49 3.44 -10.66
C ALA A 66 -2.72 4.27 -9.62
N ALA A 67 -3.40 5.20 -8.94
CA ALA A 67 -2.79 5.99 -7.87
C ALA A 67 -2.33 5.12 -6.70
N ALA A 68 -3.21 4.24 -6.19
CA ALA A 68 -2.92 3.32 -5.09
C ALA A 68 -1.71 2.40 -5.41
N LEU A 69 -1.67 1.85 -6.62
CA LEU A 69 -0.53 1.06 -7.11
C LEU A 69 0.75 1.90 -7.20
N GLY A 70 0.66 3.14 -7.66
CA GLY A 70 1.78 4.08 -7.73
C GLY A 70 2.39 4.32 -6.34
N ILE A 71 1.57 4.60 -5.34
CA ILE A 71 1.98 4.79 -3.95
C ILE A 71 2.68 3.53 -3.42
N CYS A 72 2.06 2.36 -3.58
CA CYS A 72 2.64 1.09 -3.12
C CYS A 72 4.00 0.81 -3.78
N ARG A 73 4.12 1.01 -5.09
CA ARG A 73 5.38 0.79 -5.82
C ARG A 73 6.49 1.72 -5.33
N ARG A 74 6.18 3.01 -5.10
CA ARG A 74 7.15 3.95 -4.55
C ARG A 74 7.57 3.57 -3.13
N ALA A 75 6.60 3.21 -2.28
CA ALA A 75 6.86 2.74 -0.91
C ALA A 75 7.79 1.52 -0.88
N LEU A 76 7.52 0.51 -1.72
CA LEU A 76 8.33 -0.69 -1.87
C LEU A 76 9.75 -0.37 -2.36
N ALA A 77 9.88 0.59 -3.28
CA ALA A 77 11.18 0.98 -3.83
C ALA A 77 12.06 1.77 -2.84
N MET A 78 11.46 2.62 -2.00
CA MET A 78 12.21 3.54 -1.15
C MET A 78 12.46 3.05 0.28
N SER A 79 11.60 2.17 0.80
CA SER A 79 11.64 1.81 2.22
C SER A 79 12.36 0.50 2.47
N PRO A 80 13.45 0.49 3.28
CA PRO A 80 14.10 -0.74 3.71
C PRO A 80 13.15 -1.70 4.45
N LEU A 81 12.14 -1.16 5.15
CA LEU A 81 11.10 -1.93 5.83
C LEU A 81 10.35 -2.87 4.88
N LEU A 82 10.23 -2.49 3.60
CA LEU A 82 9.43 -3.18 2.60
C LEU A 82 10.29 -3.89 1.53
N ARG A 83 11.60 -4.05 1.74
CA ARG A 83 12.55 -4.60 0.74
C ARG A 83 12.18 -6.01 0.26
N GLU A 84 11.65 -6.86 1.13
CA GLU A 84 11.24 -8.23 0.82
C GLU A 84 9.71 -8.37 0.70
N TRP A 85 9.05 -7.32 0.20
CA TRP A 85 7.62 -7.31 -0.04
C TRP A 85 7.33 -7.02 -1.51
N SER A 86 6.17 -7.44 -1.99
CA SER A 86 5.69 -7.13 -3.34
C SER A 86 4.19 -6.90 -3.33
N VAL A 87 3.68 -6.27 -4.39
CA VAL A 87 2.23 -6.19 -4.63
C VAL A 87 1.74 -7.57 -5.08
N GLY A 88 0.78 -8.12 -4.34
CA GLY A 88 0.04 -9.33 -4.71
C GLY A 88 -1.29 -8.96 -5.39
N ALA A 89 -2.39 -9.11 -4.67
CA ALA A 89 -3.73 -8.84 -5.19
C ALA A 89 -4.10 -7.34 -5.15
N VAL A 90 -4.87 -6.90 -6.14
CA VAL A 90 -5.43 -5.54 -6.23
C VAL A 90 -6.91 -5.64 -6.57
N ARG A 91 -7.76 -4.92 -5.83
CA ARG A 91 -9.19 -4.82 -6.10
C ARG A 91 -9.63 -3.36 -5.99
N ALA A 92 -10.11 -2.81 -7.10
CA ALA A 92 -10.81 -1.54 -7.09
C ALA A 92 -12.25 -1.76 -6.60
N ALA A 93 -12.78 -0.78 -5.85
CA ALA A 93 -14.13 -0.77 -5.32
C ALA A 93 -14.78 0.61 -5.48
#